data_AF-A0AA97ECF2-F1
#
_entry.id   AF-A0AA97ECF2-F1
#
_cell.length_a   1.000
_cell.length_b   1.000
_cell.length_c   1.000
_cell.angle_alpha   90.00
_cell.angle_beta   90.00
_cell.angle_gamma   90.00
#
_symmetry.space_group_name_H-M   'P 1'
#
loop_
_entity.id
_entity.type
_entity.pdbx_description
1 polymer ?
#
loop_
_entity_poly.entity_id
_entity_poly.type
_entity_poly.pdbx_seq_one_letter_code
_entity_poly.pdbx_strand_id
1 'polypeptide(L)'
;MPRRIFIGDIHGHFDGLKRLWDAIAPEPDDQIYCVGDLIDRGPKSADVVDFVREHATGCVRGNHEQLILDTFIDGKINPPTLQGWLFSGGQATLTSYHGSASTLEDHLEWLRQLPLFIDLGDLWLVHAGVNPMLPVAEQSSYELCWIRETFHSSLTPFFSDKLIITGHTITFTFPGVDPGQIVAGRGWLDIDTGVYHPRSGWLTALDWDNQIVYQVNVFEPIERVRSCAEAITYLDPTLIKKRSRDLATRAAY
;
A
#
# COMPACT_ATOMS: atom_id res chain seq x y z
N MET A 1 -9.25 6.36 23.30
CA MET A 1 -9.51 6.61 21.87
C MET A 1 -9.42 5.26 21.18
N PRO A 2 -10.19 5.00 20.11
CA PRO A 2 -10.07 3.75 19.37
C PRO A 2 -8.63 3.60 18.85
N ARG A 3 -8.09 2.38 18.92
CA ARG A 3 -6.75 2.03 18.47
C ARG A 3 -6.74 1.93 16.96
N ARG A 4 -5.84 2.65 16.28
CA ARG A 4 -5.73 2.72 14.83
C ARG A 4 -4.56 1.88 14.34
N ILE A 5 -4.85 0.97 13.44
CA ILE A 5 -3.90 -0.02 12.92
C ILE A 5 -3.88 0.07 11.41
N PHE A 6 -2.68 0.15 10.85
CA PHE A 6 -2.45 0.33 9.41
C PHE A 6 -1.74 -0.90 8.85
N ILE A 7 -2.31 -1.53 7.83
CA ILE A 7 -1.74 -2.70 7.15
C ILE A 7 -1.14 -2.24 5.82
N GLY A 8 0.12 -2.61 5.59
CA GLY A 8 0.87 -2.35 4.36
C GLY A 8 0.35 -3.15 3.15
N ASP A 9 1.03 -3.01 2.01
CA ASP A 9 0.71 -3.67 0.75
C ASP A 9 0.60 -5.21 0.95
N ILE A 10 -0.49 -5.80 0.47
CA ILE A 10 -0.87 -7.21 0.77
C ILE A 10 -0.60 -8.13 -0.42
N HIS A 11 -0.83 -7.64 -1.64
CA HIS A 11 -0.54 -8.33 -2.89
C HIS A 11 -0.99 -9.79 -2.92
N GLY A 12 -2.26 -10.07 -2.61
CA GLY A 12 -2.83 -11.41 -2.70
C GLY A 12 -2.24 -12.45 -1.74
N HIS A 13 -1.46 -12.06 -0.73
CA HIS A 13 -0.88 -12.96 0.27
C HIS A 13 -1.84 -13.20 1.46
N PHE A 14 -3.01 -13.77 1.17
CA PHE A 14 -4.10 -13.98 2.15
C PHE A 14 -3.69 -14.77 3.39
N ASP A 15 -2.90 -15.84 3.25
CA ASP A 15 -2.47 -16.64 4.40
C ASP A 15 -1.56 -15.83 5.34
N GLY A 16 -0.74 -14.94 4.78
CA GLY A 16 0.03 -13.95 5.54
C GLY A 16 -0.88 -12.95 6.24
N LEU A 17 -1.87 -12.40 5.53
CA LEU A 17 -2.84 -11.47 6.10
C LEU A 17 -3.59 -12.09 7.29
N LYS A 18 -4.02 -13.35 7.19
CA LYS A 18 -4.67 -14.07 8.29
C LYS A 18 -3.77 -14.21 9.51
N ARG A 19 -2.52 -14.63 9.32
CA ARG A 19 -1.53 -14.71 10.41
C ARG A 19 -1.25 -13.35 11.05
N LEU A 20 -1.14 -12.30 10.24
CA LEU A 20 -0.94 -10.95 10.73
C LEU A 20 -2.14 -10.46 11.54
N TRP A 21 -3.36 -10.73 11.06
CA TRP A 21 -4.60 -10.43 11.75
C TRP A 21 -4.66 -11.13 13.12
N ASP A 22 -4.32 -12.42 13.17
CA ASP A 22 -4.29 -13.18 14.42
C ASP A 22 -3.23 -12.62 15.40
N ALA A 23 -2.08 -12.16 14.90
CA ALA A 23 -1.04 -11.54 15.71
C ALA A 23 -1.43 -10.16 16.26
N ILE A 24 -2.19 -9.37 15.50
CA ILE A 24 -2.74 -8.07 15.93
C ILE A 24 -3.82 -8.28 17.01
N ALA A 25 -4.62 -9.34 16.83
CA ALA A 25 -5.82 -9.66 17.60
C ALA A 25 -6.76 -8.45 17.77
N PRO A 26 -7.37 -7.93 16.68
CA PRO A 26 -8.20 -6.72 16.74
C PRO A 26 -9.38 -6.86 17.70
N GLU A 27 -9.60 -5.82 18.50
CA GLU A 27 -10.80 -5.66 19.33
C GLU A 27 -11.93 -4.96 18.56
N PRO A 28 -13.21 -5.09 18.98
CA PRO A 28 -14.34 -4.51 18.24
C PRO A 28 -14.29 -3.00 18.01
N ASP A 29 -13.58 -2.25 18.86
CA ASP A 29 -13.43 -0.80 18.76
C ASP A 29 -12.14 -0.39 18.01
N ASP A 30 -11.31 -1.35 17.59
CA ASP A 30 -10.10 -1.08 16.81
C ASP A 30 -10.48 -0.63 15.39
N GLN A 31 -9.76 0.37 14.88
CA GLN A 31 -9.90 0.87 13.53
C GLN A 31 -8.78 0.33 12.66
N ILE A 32 -9.11 -0.50 11.68
CA ILE A 32 -8.14 -1.12 10.78
C ILE A 32 -8.18 -0.44 9.41
N TYR A 33 -7.04 0.03 8.95
CA TYR A 33 -6.90 0.68 7.65
C TYR A 33 -5.86 -0.03 6.78
N CYS A 34 -6.15 -0.19 5.48
CA CYS A 34 -5.21 -0.74 4.50
C CYS A 34 -4.68 0.35 3.57
N VAL A 35 -3.39 0.30 3.23
CA VAL A 35 -2.72 1.28 2.35
C VAL A 35 -2.97 1.02 0.85
N GLY A 36 -3.77 0.03 0.48
CA GLY A 36 -4.00 -0.38 -0.91
C GLY A 36 -3.10 -1.55 -1.34
N ASP A 37 -3.01 -1.78 -2.64
CA ASP A 37 -2.28 -2.89 -3.27
C ASP A 37 -2.66 -4.24 -2.63
N LEU A 38 -3.97 -4.50 -2.67
CA LEU A 38 -4.60 -5.71 -2.17
C LEU A 38 -4.35 -6.90 -3.10
N ILE A 39 -4.30 -6.61 -4.40
CA ILE A 39 -4.27 -7.61 -5.48
C ILE A 39 -2.89 -7.74 -6.12
N ASP A 40 -2.79 -8.68 -7.06
CA ASP A 40 -1.63 -9.02 -7.88
C ASP A 40 -0.48 -9.68 -7.12
N ARG A 41 0.43 -10.30 -7.87
CA ARG A 41 1.62 -11.04 -7.38
C ARG A 41 1.30 -12.31 -6.60
N GLY A 42 0.61 -12.21 -5.47
CA GLY A 42 0.25 -13.34 -4.62
C GLY A 42 -0.97 -14.11 -5.14
N PRO A 43 -1.15 -15.35 -4.68
CA PRO A 43 -2.06 -16.31 -5.32
C PRO A 43 -3.54 -16.12 -4.95
N LYS A 44 -3.87 -15.35 -3.92
CA LYS A 44 -5.20 -15.32 -3.28
C LYS A 44 -5.79 -13.90 -3.24
N SER A 45 -5.75 -13.21 -4.37
CA SER A 45 -6.25 -11.81 -4.46
C SER A 45 -7.74 -11.70 -4.17
N ALA A 46 -8.56 -12.65 -4.67
CA ALA A 46 -9.99 -12.69 -4.37
C ALA A 46 -10.26 -12.76 -2.85
N ASP A 47 -9.60 -13.68 -2.14
CA ASP A 47 -9.75 -13.83 -0.68
C ASP A 47 -9.30 -12.58 0.10
N VAL A 48 -8.23 -11.91 -0.34
CA VAL A 48 -7.79 -10.65 0.28
C VAL A 48 -8.85 -9.56 0.13
N VAL A 49 -9.43 -9.41 -1.06
CA VAL A 49 -10.47 -8.40 -1.31
C VAL A 49 -11.70 -8.66 -0.45
N ASP A 50 -12.19 -9.89 -0.40
CA ASP A 50 -13.32 -10.28 0.46
C ASP A 50 -13.03 -9.94 1.93
N PHE A 51 -11.85 -10.36 2.41
CA PHE A 51 -11.47 -10.17 3.80
C PHE A 51 -11.35 -8.69 4.19
N VAL A 52 -10.67 -7.88 3.37
CA VAL A 52 -10.50 -6.44 3.64
C VAL A 52 -11.84 -5.72 3.56
N ARG A 53 -12.69 -6.06 2.59
CA ARG A 53 -14.04 -5.49 2.47
C ARG A 53 -14.91 -5.76 3.69
N GLU A 54 -14.79 -6.95 4.28
CA GLU A 54 -15.58 -7.35 5.45
C GLU A 54 -15.02 -6.80 6.77
N HIS A 55 -13.69 -6.73 6.93
CA HIS A 55 -13.07 -6.53 8.24
C HIS A 55 -12.38 -5.18 8.42
N ALA A 56 -11.99 -4.48 7.36
CA ALA A 56 -11.29 -3.20 7.48
C ALA A 56 -12.27 -2.04 7.69
N THR A 57 -11.88 -1.07 8.52
CA THR A 57 -12.58 0.21 8.67
C THR A 57 -12.46 1.06 7.42
N GLY A 58 -11.33 1.00 6.72
CA GLY A 58 -11.12 1.70 5.46
C GLY A 58 -9.93 1.16 4.68
N CYS A 59 -9.91 1.42 3.38
CA CYS A 59 -8.80 1.07 2.50
C CYS A 59 -8.65 2.18 1.47
N VAL A 60 -7.43 2.60 1.18
CA VAL A 60 -7.15 3.51 0.06
C VAL A 60 -6.81 2.72 -1.19
N ARG A 61 -7.06 3.30 -2.36
CA ARG A 61 -6.75 2.67 -3.64
C ARG A 61 -5.23 2.66 -3.89
N GLY A 62 -4.67 1.48 -4.15
CA GLY A 62 -3.30 1.31 -4.60
C GLY A 62 -3.15 1.45 -6.12
N ASN A 63 -1.89 1.45 -6.60
CA ASN A 63 -1.65 1.51 -8.04
C ASN A 63 -2.04 0.22 -8.76
N HIS A 64 -2.02 -0.92 -8.07
CA HIS A 64 -2.46 -2.19 -8.65
C HIS A 64 -3.98 -2.22 -8.85
N GLU A 65 -4.75 -1.68 -7.91
CA GLU A 65 -6.18 -1.44 -8.10
C GLU A 65 -6.42 -0.45 -9.26
N GLN A 66 -5.63 0.63 -9.35
CA GLN A 66 -5.77 1.58 -10.46
C GLN A 66 -5.46 0.92 -11.83
N LEU A 67 -4.43 0.08 -11.92
CA LEU A 67 -4.06 -0.65 -13.15
C LEU A 67 -5.17 -1.56 -13.66
N ILE A 68 -5.79 -2.36 -12.77
CA ILE A 68 -6.89 -3.25 -13.18
C ILE A 68 -8.13 -2.43 -13.58
N LEU A 69 -8.43 -1.34 -12.88
CA LEU A 69 -9.55 -0.45 -13.23
C LEU A 69 -9.34 0.26 -14.58
N ASP A 70 -8.11 0.68 -14.89
CA ASP A 70 -7.74 1.25 -16.19
C ASP A 70 -7.71 0.20 -17.31
N THR A 71 -7.63 -1.08 -16.94
CA THR A 71 -7.75 -2.21 -17.87
C THR A 71 -9.19 -2.49 -18.23
N PHE A 72 -10.12 -2.44 -17.27
CA PHE A 72 -11.54 -2.74 -17.45
C PHE A 72 -12.40 -1.47 -17.34
N ILE A 73 -12.64 -0.83 -18.50
CA ILE A 73 -13.41 0.41 -18.61
C ILE A 73 -14.73 0.13 -19.32
N ASP A 74 -15.86 0.41 -18.67
CA ASP A 74 -17.22 0.27 -19.23
C ASP A 74 -17.47 -1.11 -19.89
N GLY A 75 -17.03 -2.19 -19.23
CA GLY A 75 -17.16 -3.55 -19.73
C GLY A 75 -16.25 -3.90 -20.92
N LYS A 76 -15.29 -3.03 -21.25
CA LYS A 76 -14.30 -3.24 -22.32
C LYS A 76 -12.90 -3.35 -21.73
N ILE A 77 -12.06 -4.09 -22.45
CA ILE A 77 -10.64 -4.24 -22.13
C ILE A 77 -9.83 -3.23 -22.94
N ASN A 78 -8.97 -2.48 -22.26
CA ASN A 78 -7.98 -1.60 -22.86
C ASN A 78 -6.64 -2.36 -23.06
N PRO A 79 -6.24 -2.72 -24.30
CA PRO A 79 -5.12 -3.66 -24.50
C PRO A 79 -3.74 -3.16 -24.02
N PRO A 80 -3.34 -1.89 -24.21
CA PRO A 80 -2.10 -1.36 -23.63
C PRO A 80 -2.01 -1.49 -22.11
N THR A 81 -3.09 -1.15 -21.38
CA THR A 81 -3.10 -1.23 -19.91
C THR A 81 -3.17 -2.67 -19.42
N LEU A 82 -3.88 -3.56 -20.13
CA LEU A 82 -3.88 -5.00 -19.87
C LEU A 82 -2.45 -5.56 -19.87
N GLN A 83 -1.64 -5.24 -20.89
CA GLN A 83 -0.28 -5.74 -20.98
C GLN A 83 0.57 -5.26 -19.79
N GLY A 84 0.49 -3.97 -19.45
CA GLY A 84 1.20 -3.40 -18.30
C GLY A 84 0.78 -4.03 -16.98
N TRP A 85 -0.51 -4.22 -16.76
CA TRP A 85 -1.04 -4.87 -15.56
C TRP A 85 -0.62 -6.33 -15.43
N LEU A 86 -0.68 -7.11 -16.52
CA LEU A 86 -0.23 -8.50 -16.52
C LEU A 86 1.27 -8.63 -16.21
N PHE A 87 2.12 -7.73 -16.73
CA PHE A 87 3.53 -7.66 -16.36
C PHE A 87 3.75 -7.30 -14.88
N SER A 88 2.85 -6.51 -14.31
CA SER A 88 2.83 -6.17 -12.89
C SER A 88 2.22 -7.26 -12.01
N GLY A 89 1.98 -8.46 -12.52
CA GLY A 89 1.51 -9.60 -11.71
C GLY A 89 0.01 -9.85 -11.73
N GLY A 90 -0.74 -9.19 -12.61
CA GLY A 90 -2.20 -9.34 -12.76
C GLY A 90 -2.67 -10.77 -13.10
N GLN A 91 -1.80 -11.61 -13.67
CA GLN A 91 -2.14 -13.00 -13.98
C GLN A 91 -2.49 -13.81 -12.71
N ALA A 92 -1.84 -13.52 -11.58
CA ALA A 92 -2.13 -14.18 -10.31
C ALA A 92 -3.53 -13.80 -9.81
N THR A 93 -3.90 -12.51 -9.96
CA THR A 93 -5.24 -12.01 -9.66
C THR A 93 -6.31 -12.75 -10.45
N LEU A 94 -6.21 -12.78 -11.78
CA LEU A 94 -7.18 -13.50 -12.63
C LEU A 94 -7.33 -14.97 -12.24
N THR A 95 -6.21 -15.63 -11.92
CA THR A 95 -6.20 -17.04 -11.50
C THR A 95 -6.95 -17.24 -10.18
N SER A 96 -6.82 -16.30 -9.24
CA SER A 96 -7.44 -16.39 -7.91
C SER A 96 -8.98 -16.38 -7.93
N TYR A 97 -9.59 -15.85 -8.99
CA TYR A 97 -11.06 -15.86 -9.15
C TYR A 97 -11.60 -17.17 -9.72
N HIS A 98 -10.73 -18.12 -10.10
CA HIS A 98 -11.12 -19.46 -10.61
C HIS A 98 -12.14 -19.42 -11.76
N GLY A 99 -12.10 -18.38 -12.60
CA GLY A 99 -13.02 -18.18 -13.72
C GLY A 99 -14.37 -17.58 -13.36
N SER A 100 -14.60 -17.18 -12.10
CA SER A 100 -15.81 -16.46 -11.68
C SER A 100 -15.78 -15.00 -12.14
N ALA A 101 -16.33 -14.75 -13.33
CA ALA A 101 -16.43 -13.40 -13.88
C ALA A 101 -17.31 -12.48 -13.03
N SER A 102 -18.40 -13.00 -12.45
CA SER A 102 -19.31 -12.22 -11.62
C SER A 102 -18.67 -11.75 -10.31
N THR A 103 -17.85 -12.60 -9.67
CA THR A 103 -17.12 -12.21 -8.45
C THR A 103 -16.06 -11.15 -8.77
N LEU A 104 -15.33 -11.33 -9.88
CA LEU A 104 -14.37 -10.32 -10.33
C LEU A 104 -15.07 -8.99 -10.62
N GLU A 105 -16.21 -8.99 -11.29
CA GLU A 105 -16.97 -7.77 -11.60
C GLU A 105 -17.46 -7.05 -10.33
N ASP A 106 -18.00 -7.80 -9.36
CA ASP A 106 -18.40 -7.23 -8.06
C ASP A 106 -17.20 -6.62 -7.31
N HIS A 107 -16.05 -7.30 -7.32
CA HIS A 107 -14.84 -6.79 -6.69
C HIS A 107 -14.32 -5.55 -7.41
N LEU A 108 -14.32 -5.53 -8.74
CA LEU A 108 -13.92 -4.34 -9.52
C LEU A 108 -14.79 -3.13 -9.19
N GLU A 109 -16.09 -3.32 -8.98
CA GLU A 109 -16.98 -2.23 -8.59
C GLU A 109 -16.66 -1.72 -7.18
N TRP A 110 -16.37 -2.61 -6.24
CA TRP A 110 -15.91 -2.20 -4.91
C TRP A 110 -14.56 -1.47 -4.96
N LEU A 111 -13.59 -1.98 -5.72
CA LEU A 111 -12.27 -1.34 -5.90
C LEU A 111 -12.38 0.07 -6.51
N ARG A 112 -13.35 0.28 -7.41
CA ARG A 112 -13.66 1.60 -8.01
C ARG A 112 -14.17 2.61 -6.97
N GLN A 113 -14.75 2.14 -5.87
CA GLN A 113 -15.27 2.99 -4.79
C GLN A 113 -14.23 3.33 -3.73
N LEU A 114 -13.07 2.65 -3.72
CA LEU A 114 -11.99 2.96 -2.77
C LEU A 114 -11.54 4.42 -2.92
N PRO A 115 -11.45 5.19 -1.82
CA PRO A 115 -10.95 6.56 -1.85
C PRO A 115 -9.46 6.59 -2.20
N LEU A 116 -8.98 7.68 -2.78
CA LEU A 116 -7.55 7.87 -3.05
C LEU A 116 -6.76 8.24 -1.78
N PHE A 117 -7.42 8.77 -0.76
CA PHE A 117 -6.85 9.08 0.54
C PHE A 117 -7.93 9.06 1.63
N ILE A 118 -7.52 8.94 2.90
CA ILE A 118 -8.40 9.10 4.07
C ILE A 118 -7.75 10.11 5.03
N ASP A 119 -8.49 11.15 5.39
CA ASP A 119 -8.10 12.11 6.44
C ASP A 119 -8.64 11.64 7.79
N LEU A 120 -7.74 11.34 8.72
CA LEU A 120 -8.05 10.85 10.06
C LEU A 120 -7.82 11.91 11.15
N GLY A 121 -7.65 13.18 10.77
CA GLY A 121 -7.32 14.27 11.68
C GLY A 121 -5.82 14.49 11.79
N ASP A 122 -5.16 13.83 12.75
CA ASP A 122 -3.70 13.87 12.98
C ASP A 122 -2.90 12.99 12.00
N LEU A 123 -3.58 12.08 11.30
CA LEU A 123 -3.00 11.20 10.29
C LEU A 123 -3.66 11.39 8.93
N TRP A 124 -2.88 11.17 7.89
CA TRP A 124 -3.34 11.14 6.50
C TRP A 124 -2.91 9.84 5.84
N LEU A 125 -3.86 9.01 5.42
CA LEU A 125 -3.59 7.75 4.76
C LEU A 125 -3.67 7.94 3.24
N VAL A 126 -2.63 7.52 2.53
CA VAL A 126 -2.56 7.53 1.05
C VAL A 126 -1.62 6.41 0.61
N HIS A 127 -1.86 5.83 -0.56
CA HIS A 127 -1.06 4.68 -0.99
C HIS A 127 0.43 5.02 -1.22
N ALA A 128 0.74 5.98 -2.11
CA ALA A 128 2.13 6.27 -2.48
C ALA A 128 2.69 7.55 -1.85
N GLY A 129 1.87 8.58 -1.68
CA GLY A 129 2.29 9.87 -1.15
C GLY A 129 1.60 11.03 -1.83
N VAL A 130 2.19 12.22 -1.76
CA VAL A 130 1.65 13.45 -2.35
C VAL A 130 2.73 14.21 -3.11
N ASN A 131 2.35 14.87 -4.21
CA ASN A 131 3.26 15.78 -4.88
C ASN A 131 3.40 17.08 -4.05
N PRO A 132 4.58 17.40 -3.50
CA PRO A 132 4.78 18.57 -2.65
C PRO A 132 4.61 19.91 -3.38
N MET A 133 4.53 19.88 -4.72
CA MET A 133 4.31 21.08 -5.54
C MET A 133 2.83 21.34 -5.84
N LEU A 134 1.93 20.44 -5.46
CA LEU A 134 0.49 20.55 -5.74
C LEU A 134 -0.31 20.66 -4.44
N PRO A 135 -1.33 21.54 -4.37
CA PRO A 135 -2.27 21.53 -3.25
C PRO A 135 -3.09 20.22 -3.26
N VAL A 136 -3.67 19.85 -2.11
CA VAL A 136 -4.49 18.63 -1.96
C VAL A 136 -5.58 18.52 -3.03
N ALA A 137 -6.24 19.63 -3.37
CA ALA A 137 -7.32 19.67 -4.36
C ALA A 137 -6.87 19.38 -5.80
N GLU A 138 -5.57 19.43 -6.08
CA GLU A 138 -4.99 19.17 -7.40
C GLU A 138 -4.23 17.84 -7.47
N GLN A 139 -4.16 17.08 -6.37
CA GLN A 139 -3.62 15.73 -6.39
C GLN A 139 -4.59 14.81 -7.15
N SER A 140 -4.08 14.02 -8.09
CA SER A 140 -4.87 13.01 -8.81
C SER A 140 -4.46 11.59 -8.41
N SER A 141 -5.12 10.57 -8.96
CA SER A 141 -4.68 9.17 -8.78
C SER A 141 -3.25 8.94 -9.28
N TYR A 142 -2.77 9.75 -10.24
CA TYR A 142 -1.40 9.67 -10.71
C TYR A 142 -0.41 9.97 -9.57
N GLU A 143 -0.58 11.06 -8.83
CA GLU A 143 0.29 11.37 -7.69
C GLU A 143 0.03 10.39 -6.54
N LEU A 144 -1.22 10.25 -6.12
CA LEU A 144 -1.59 9.56 -4.88
C LEU A 144 -1.31 8.06 -4.91
N CYS A 145 -1.32 7.45 -6.09
CA CYS A 145 -1.02 6.02 -6.24
C CYS A 145 0.41 5.73 -6.75
N TRP A 146 1.14 6.68 -7.35
CA TRP A 146 2.41 6.34 -8.03
C TRP A 146 3.62 7.16 -7.64
N ILE A 147 3.47 8.24 -6.87
CA ILE A 147 4.60 9.13 -6.60
C ILE A 147 5.68 8.41 -5.77
N ARG A 148 6.95 8.72 -6.07
CA ARG A 148 8.09 8.17 -5.35
C ARG A 148 9.08 9.26 -4.96
N GLU A 149 10.14 9.44 -5.74
CA GLU A 149 11.30 10.26 -5.36
C GLU A 149 10.93 11.71 -5.04
N THR A 150 10.03 12.30 -5.82
CA THR A 150 9.58 13.69 -5.62
C THR A 150 8.93 13.88 -4.23
N PHE A 151 8.18 12.89 -3.73
CA PHE A 151 7.60 12.91 -2.38
C PHE A 151 8.65 12.61 -1.31
N HIS A 152 9.37 11.49 -1.44
CA HIS A 152 10.30 11.02 -0.41
C HIS A 152 11.48 11.98 -0.17
N SER A 153 11.94 12.67 -1.22
CA SER A 153 13.06 13.64 -1.13
C SER A 153 12.66 15.02 -0.64
N SER A 154 11.38 15.24 -0.29
CA SER A 154 10.93 16.52 0.27
C SER A 154 11.68 16.87 1.57
N LEU A 155 12.20 18.09 1.63
CA LEU A 155 12.93 18.59 2.80
C LEU A 155 11.98 19.08 3.91
N THR A 156 10.73 19.34 3.56
CA THR A 156 9.69 19.81 4.48
C THR A 156 8.50 18.86 4.48
N PRO A 157 7.83 18.68 5.62
CA PRO A 157 6.60 17.91 5.65
C PRO A 157 5.53 18.61 4.82
N PHE A 158 4.66 17.81 4.18
CA PHE A 158 3.56 18.35 3.37
C PHE A 158 2.49 19.01 4.24
N PHE A 159 2.10 18.35 5.34
CA PHE A 159 1.26 18.92 6.38
C PHE A 159 2.11 19.36 7.57
N SER A 160 1.76 20.50 8.18
CA SER A 160 2.44 20.97 9.40
C SER A 160 1.97 20.25 10.66
N ASP A 161 0.78 19.66 10.62
CA ASP A 161 0.02 19.15 11.75
C ASP A 161 -0.41 17.68 11.60
N LYS A 162 0.00 17.02 10.50
CA LYS A 162 -0.35 15.62 10.22
C LYS A 162 0.87 14.80 9.80
N LEU A 163 0.84 13.51 10.11
CA LEU A 163 1.74 12.52 9.54
C LEU A 163 1.06 11.78 8.39
N ILE A 164 1.75 11.60 7.27
CA ILE A 164 1.26 10.80 6.14
C ILE A 164 1.71 9.34 6.32
N ILE A 165 0.77 8.39 6.30
CA ILE A 165 1.09 6.95 6.28
C ILE A 165 0.96 6.45 4.84
N THR A 166 1.99 5.75 4.36
CA THR A 166 2.09 5.26 2.98
C THR A 166 2.53 3.79 2.89
N GLY A 167 2.38 3.21 1.71
CA GLY A 167 3.01 1.97 1.27
C GLY A 167 3.73 2.20 -0.07
N HIS A 168 3.49 1.33 -1.07
CA HIS A 168 3.93 1.46 -2.48
C HIS A 168 5.44 1.33 -2.75
N THR A 169 6.28 1.98 -1.93
CA THR A 169 7.73 1.94 -2.09
C THR A 169 8.34 1.02 -1.05
N ILE A 170 8.47 -0.24 -1.46
CA ILE A 170 9.21 -1.26 -0.71
C ILE A 170 10.42 -0.68 0.01
N THR A 171 10.34 -0.67 1.33
CA THR A 171 11.19 0.15 2.19
C THR A 171 12.67 -0.18 2.09
N PHE A 172 13.04 -1.46 1.93
CA PHE A 172 14.45 -1.86 1.81
C PHE A 172 15.11 -1.38 0.50
N THR A 173 14.35 -0.79 -0.43
CA THR A 173 14.91 -0.14 -1.63
C THR A 173 15.51 1.24 -1.33
N PHE A 174 15.18 1.83 -0.18
CA PHE A 174 15.80 3.06 0.30
C PHE A 174 17.25 2.81 0.79
N PRO A 175 18.13 3.83 0.71
CA PRO A 175 19.52 3.68 1.14
C PRO A 175 19.64 3.34 2.63
N GLY A 176 20.34 2.25 2.95
CA GLY A 176 20.65 1.86 4.33
C GLY A 176 19.48 1.25 5.10
N VAL A 177 18.43 0.80 4.41
CA VAL A 177 17.25 0.16 5.03
C VAL A 177 17.31 -1.36 4.83
N ASP A 178 17.19 -2.11 5.92
CA ASP A 178 17.15 -3.56 5.90
C ASP A 178 15.72 -4.09 5.63
N PRO A 179 15.58 -5.29 5.00
CA PRO A 179 14.29 -5.93 4.81
C PRO A 179 13.43 -6.03 6.08
N GLY A 180 12.19 -5.59 5.97
CA GLY A 180 11.23 -5.56 7.08
C GLY A 180 11.35 -4.36 8.02
N GLN A 181 12.21 -3.38 7.76
CA GLN A 181 12.14 -2.09 8.47
C GLN A 181 11.07 -1.20 7.82
N ILE A 182 10.35 -0.41 8.62
CA ILE A 182 9.49 0.66 8.13
C ILE A 182 10.29 1.96 8.09
N VAL A 183 9.89 2.94 7.28
CA VAL A 183 10.75 4.08 6.96
C VAL A 183 10.05 5.39 7.21
N ALA A 184 10.66 6.25 8.03
CA ALA A 184 10.16 7.60 8.31
C ALA A 184 10.98 8.65 7.55
N GLY A 185 10.29 9.53 6.85
CA GLY A 185 10.87 10.75 6.28
C GLY A 185 10.32 12.02 6.93
N ARG A 186 10.38 13.14 6.21
CA ARG A 186 9.87 14.43 6.69
C ARG A 186 8.35 14.48 6.55
N GLY A 187 7.64 14.15 7.64
CA GLY A 187 6.18 14.20 7.69
C GLY A 187 5.47 13.00 7.06
N TRP A 188 6.19 11.90 6.86
CA TRP A 188 5.61 10.67 6.33
C TRP A 188 6.27 9.41 6.92
N LEU A 189 5.53 8.30 6.92
CA LEU A 189 5.93 6.98 7.39
C LEU A 189 5.43 5.91 6.41
N ASP A 190 6.37 5.22 5.76
CA ASP A 190 6.12 4.14 4.81
C ASP A 190 6.21 2.78 5.51
N ILE A 191 5.16 1.97 5.34
CA ILE A 191 5.01 0.65 5.95
C ILE A 191 5.00 -0.51 4.93
N ASP A 192 5.28 -0.26 3.63
CA ASP A 192 5.44 -1.32 2.64
C ASP A 192 6.79 -2.02 2.80
N THR A 193 6.78 -3.12 3.53
CA THR A 193 7.96 -3.93 3.76
C THR A 193 8.21 -4.99 2.68
N GLY A 194 7.47 -4.98 1.57
CA GLY A 194 7.71 -5.85 0.41
C GLY A 194 7.28 -7.30 0.63
N VAL A 195 5.99 -7.53 0.92
CA VAL A 195 5.43 -8.86 1.21
C VAL A 195 5.69 -9.88 0.10
N TYR A 196 5.54 -9.51 -1.17
CA TYR A 196 5.75 -10.44 -2.29
C TYR A 196 7.23 -10.62 -2.64
N HIS A 197 8.11 -9.75 -2.12
CA HIS A 197 9.45 -9.62 -2.65
C HIS A 197 10.37 -10.69 -2.03
N PRO A 198 11.09 -11.51 -2.82
CA PRO A 198 11.87 -12.65 -2.31
C PRO A 198 13.04 -12.27 -1.38
N ARG A 199 13.50 -11.01 -1.43
CA ARG A 199 14.50 -10.46 -0.48
C ARG A 199 13.91 -10.02 0.87
N SER A 200 12.59 -9.98 1.00
CA SER A 200 11.90 -9.52 2.22
C SER A 200 10.87 -10.53 2.67
N GLY A 201 9.69 -10.57 2.04
CA GLY A 201 8.60 -11.46 2.45
C GLY A 201 7.76 -10.94 3.61
N TRP A 202 8.07 -9.76 4.15
CA TRP A 202 7.37 -9.21 5.32
C TRP A 202 6.06 -8.51 4.92
N LEU A 203 4.96 -8.97 5.51
CA LEU A 203 3.71 -8.21 5.61
C LEU A 203 3.68 -7.51 6.97
N THR A 204 3.35 -6.22 6.98
CA THR A 204 3.49 -5.37 8.16
C THR A 204 2.17 -4.71 8.54
N ALA A 205 1.89 -4.67 9.83
CA ALA A 205 0.90 -3.78 10.43
C ALA A 205 1.55 -2.84 11.45
N LEU A 206 1.16 -1.58 11.40
CA LEU A 206 1.53 -0.54 12.36
C LEU A 206 0.33 -0.25 13.26
N ASP A 207 0.45 -0.58 14.53
CA ASP A 207 -0.44 -0.09 15.58
C ASP A 207 0.07 1.28 16.05
N TRP A 208 -0.57 2.33 15.53
CA TRP A 208 -0.12 3.70 15.73
C TRP A 208 -0.29 4.14 17.17
N ASP A 209 -1.42 3.82 17.80
CA ASP A 209 -1.74 4.35 19.13
C ASP A 209 -0.91 3.66 20.23
N ASN A 210 -0.54 2.39 20.05
CA ASN A 210 0.35 1.68 20.99
C ASN A 210 1.83 1.71 20.58
N GLN A 211 2.16 2.27 19.41
CA GLN A 211 3.53 2.34 18.87
C GLN A 211 4.18 0.95 18.69
N ILE A 212 3.41 0.01 18.13
CA ILE A 212 3.83 -1.38 17.90
C ILE A 212 3.81 -1.70 16.40
N VAL A 213 4.77 -2.50 15.94
CA VAL A 213 4.83 -3.03 14.59
C VAL A 213 4.73 -4.56 14.66
N TYR A 214 3.70 -5.10 14.00
CA TYR A 214 3.49 -6.53 13.82
C TYR A 214 3.95 -6.93 12.43
N GLN A 215 4.70 -8.02 12.31
CA GLN A 215 5.14 -8.52 11.02
C GLN A 215 5.09 -10.03 10.95
N VAL A 216 4.66 -10.53 9.80
CA VAL A 216 4.70 -11.95 9.45
C VAL A 216 5.44 -12.12 8.13
N ASN A 217 6.25 -13.18 8.02
CA ASN A 217 6.88 -13.50 6.76
C ASN A 217 6.02 -14.50 5.97
N VAL A 218 5.85 -14.29 4.67
CA VAL A 218 5.03 -15.15 3.80
C VAL A 218 5.81 -16.27 3.13
N PHE A 219 7.14 -16.23 3.18
CA PHE A 219 8.02 -17.27 2.65
C PHE A 219 8.59 -18.15 3.76
N GLU A 220 8.74 -17.59 4.96
CA GLU A 220 9.27 -18.27 6.14
C GLU A 220 8.22 -18.29 7.27
N PRO A 221 8.13 -19.36 8.08
CA PRO A 221 7.17 -19.47 9.17
C PRO A 221 7.62 -18.67 10.41
N ILE A 222 7.98 -17.40 10.20
CA ILE A 222 8.43 -16.48 11.24
C ILE A 222 7.49 -15.28 11.34
N GLU A 223 7.42 -14.74 12.54
CA GLU A 223 6.67 -13.54 12.88
C GLU A 223 7.42 -12.80 13.99
N ARG A 224 7.17 -11.49 14.10
CA ARG A 224 7.79 -10.65 15.12
C ARG A 224 6.89 -9.48 15.47
N VAL A 225 7.01 -9.05 16.72
CA VAL A 225 6.40 -7.84 17.25
C VAL A 225 7.53 -6.97 17.78
N ARG A 226 7.56 -5.70 17.37
CA ARG A 226 8.59 -4.74 17.78
C ARG A 226 7.95 -3.42 18.18
N SER A 227 8.66 -2.64 18.98
CA SER A 227 8.29 -1.23 19.15
C SER A 227 8.58 -0.45 17.85
N CYS A 228 7.86 0.66 17.63
CA CYS A 228 8.16 1.57 16.53
C CYS A 228 9.63 2.07 16.59
N ALA A 229 10.17 2.29 17.79
CA ALA A 229 11.56 2.73 17.98
C ALA A 229 12.60 1.73 17.42
N GLU A 230 12.29 0.42 17.41
CA GLU A 230 13.16 -0.62 16.88
C GLU A 230 12.91 -0.92 15.39
N ALA A 231 11.70 -0.61 14.90
CA ALA A 231 11.27 -0.94 13.55
C ALA A 231 11.50 0.19 12.53
N ILE A 232 11.49 1.44 12.98
CA ILE A 232 11.62 2.62 12.13
C ILE A 232 13.09 2.91 11.80
N THR A 233 13.36 3.05 10.50
CA THR A 233 14.57 3.70 9.99
C THR A 233 14.23 5.11 9.53
N TYR A 234 14.95 6.10 10.06
CA TYR A 234 14.78 7.50 9.65
C TYR A 234 15.65 7.81 8.44
N LEU A 235 15.04 8.28 7.37
CA LEU A 235 15.74 8.68 6.15
C LEU A 235 16.28 10.10 6.25
N ASP A 236 17.49 10.29 5.72
CA ASP A 236 17.95 11.59 5.25
C ASP A 236 17.46 11.81 3.81
N PRO A 237 16.52 12.74 3.56
CA PRO A 237 15.97 12.97 2.23
C PRO A 237 17.03 13.37 1.18
N THR A 238 18.18 13.89 1.61
CA THR A 238 19.27 14.30 0.72
C THR A 238 20.00 13.11 0.08
N LEU A 239 19.85 11.91 0.65
CA LEU A 239 20.44 10.67 0.12
C LEU A 239 19.56 10.01 -0.95
N ILE A 240 18.33 10.49 -1.14
CA ILE A 240 17.40 9.96 -2.13
C ILE A 240 17.78 10.49 -3.51
N LYS A 241 18.32 9.61 -4.35
CA LYS A 241 18.70 9.96 -5.73
C LYS A 241 17.44 10.16 -6.57
N LYS A 242 17.23 11.36 -7.12
CA LYS A 242 16.21 11.61 -8.14
C LYS A 242 16.49 10.74 -9.36
N ARG A 243 15.64 9.73 -9.64
CA ARG A 243 15.67 9.03 -10.93
C ARG A 243 15.08 9.96 -11.99
N SER A 244 15.66 9.98 -13.19
CA SER A 244 15.24 10.86 -14.29
C SER A 244 13.86 10.55 -14.89
N ARG A 245 13.12 9.57 -14.33
CA ARG A 245 11.87 9.07 -14.93
C ARG A 245 10.61 9.84 -14.52
N ASP A 246 10.61 10.60 -13.44
CA ASP A 246 9.42 11.35 -12.96
C ASP A 246 8.90 12.40 -13.97
N LEU A 247 9.74 12.84 -14.92
CA LEU A 247 9.36 13.81 -15.95
C LEU A 247 8.90 13.17 -17.27
N ALA A 248 9.12 11.86 -17.47
CA ALA A 248 8.87 11.21 -18.76
C ALA A 248 7.45 10.65 -18.92
N THR A 249 6.71 10.44 -17.84
CA THR A 249 5.37 9.83 -17.88
C THR A 249 4.27 10.80 -18.30
N ARG A 250 4.55 12.11 -18.43
CA ARG A 250 3.63 13.07 -19.07
C ARG A 250 3.44 12.81 -20.57
N ALA A 251 4.27 11.98 -21.21
CA ALA A 251 4.27 11.77 -22.65
C ALA A 251 3.84 10.36 -23.11
N ALA A 252 3.34 9.50 -22.22
CA ALA A 252 3.05 8.10 -22.54
C ALA A 252 1.72 7.56 -21.98
N TYR A 253 0.75 8.43 -21.74
CA TYR A 253 -0.66 8.06 -21.60
C TYR A 253 -1.48 8.74 -22.70
#